data_AF-A0A5M8QFW8-F1
#
_entry.id   AF-A0A5M8QFW8-F1
#
_cell.length_a   1.000
_cell.length_b   1.000
_cell.length_c   1.000
_cell.angle_alpha   90.00
_cell.angle_beta   90.00
_cell.angle_gamma   90.00
#
_symmetry.space_group_name_H-M   'P 1'
#
loop_
_entity.id
_entity.type
_entity.pdbx_description
1 polymer ?
#
loop_
_entity_poly.entity_id
_entity_poly.type
_entity_poly.pdbx_seq_one_letter_code
_entity_poly.pdbx_strand_id
1 'polypeptide(L)'
;MPRALQLALGIVAVVVGLALGAVIATVWRPCAAAVMPLDPVTSPACAQVASGPNTAWIGLLLWPVALAAAGLAAIRAISRGWGAVTAAVVVVLALAALAANPMVEYVLLNQVPQSWDEPPGTGSLTAALFVLAGLVIATTLVPRPRGRPRMAEERRWV
;
A
#
# COMPACT_ATOMS: atom_id res chain seq x y z
N MET A 1 17.48 11.48 8.12
CA MET A 1 16.65 11.91 6.97
C MET A 1 15.90 13.20 7.34
N PRO A 2 15.99 14.26 6.52
CA PRO A 2 15.32 15.54 6.78
C PRO A 2 13.79 15.39 6.82
N ARG A 3 13.10 16.11 7.72
CA ARG A 3 11.62 16.05 7.86
C ARG A 3 10.89 16.35 6.55
N ALA A 4 11.37 17.34 5.80
CA ALA A 4 10.81 17.71 4.51
C ALA A 4 10.86 16.55 3.51
N LEU A 5 11.99 15.83 3.45
CA LEU A 5 12.14 14.68 2.57
C LEU A 5 11.23 13.51 2.98
N GLN A 6 11.01 13.32 4.28
CA GLN A 6 10.08 12.30 4.79
C GLN A 6 8.64 12.59 4.40
N LEU A 7 8.20 13.85 4.61
CA LEU A 7 6.87 14.28 4.23
C LEU A 7 6.67 14.15 2.72
N ALA A 8 7.67 14.59 1.94
CA ALA A 8 7.65 14.46 0.48
C ALA A 8 7.51 13.00 0.05
N LEU A 9 8.28 12.06 0.63
CA LEU A 9 8.14 10.63 0.30
C LEU A 9 6.76 10.08 0.68
N GLY A 10 6.23 10.45 1.85
CA GLY A 10 4.89 10.04 2.27
C GLY A 10 3.81 10.54 1.31
N ILE A 11 3.86 11.82 0.93
CA ILE A 11 2.94 12.43 -0.03
C ILE A 11 3.09 11.77 -1.40
N VAL A 12 4.31 11.60 -1.90
CA VAL A 12 4.56 10.95 -3.20
C VAL A 12 3.98 9.55 -3.22
N ALA A 13 4.18 8.75 -2.17
CA ALA A 13 3.61 7.41 -2.08
C ALA A 13 2.07 7.45 -2.11
N VAL A 14 1.42 8.35 -1.36
CA VAL A 14 -0.04 8.52 -1.40
C VAL A 14 -0.51 8.93 -2.81
N VAL A 15 0.13 9.92 -3.42
CA VAL A 15 -0.23 10.42 -4.75
C VAL A 15 -0.07 9.34 -5.81
N VAL A 16 1.02 8.57 -5.77
CA VAL A 16 1.23 7.42 -6.67
C VAL A 16 0.15 6.36 -6.47
N GLY A 17 -0.20 6.02 -5.23
CA GLY A 17 -1.26 5.07 -4.93
C GLY A 17 -2.63 5.54 -5.44
N LEU A 18 -3.00 6.80 -5.20
CA LEU A 18 -4.25 7.38 -5.70
C LEU A 18 -4.29 7.48 -7.23
N ALA A 19 -3.18 7.87 -7.85
CA ALA A 19 -3.06 7.93 -9.30
C ALA A 19 -3.21 6.53 -9.93
N LEU A 20 -2.57 5.52 -9.33
CA LEU A 20 -2.73 4.14 -9.75
C LEU A 20 -4.19 3.67 -9.60
N GLY A 21 -4.83 3.97 -8.48
CA GLY A 21 -6.26 3.67 -8.30
C GLY A 21 -7.15 4.34 -9.35
N ALA A 22 -6.86 5.59 -9.72
CA ALA A 22 -7.59 6.29 -10.79
C ALA A 22 -7.33 5.70 -12.19
N VAL A 23 -6.09 5.29 -12.48
CA VAL A 23 -5.76 4.55 -13.71
C VAL A 23 -6.53 3.24 -13.74
N ILE A 24 -6.58 2.52 -12.62
CA ILE A 24 -7.31 1.25 -12.55
C ILE A 24 -8.81 1.47 -12.82
N ALA A 25 -9.41 2.45 -12.14
CA ALA A 25 -10.83 2.79 -12.29
C ALA A 25 -11.22 3.31 -13.69
N THR A 26 -10.26 3.69 -14.53
CA THR A 26 -10.50 4.17 -15.90
C THR A 26 -10.19 3.09 -16.94
N VAL A 27 -9.05 2.41 -16.79
CA VAL A 27 -8.57 1.37 -17.70
C VAL A 27 -9.40 0.09 -17.60
N TRP A 28 -9.86 -0.28 -16.40
CA TRP A 28 -10.62 -1.51 -16.19
C TRP A 28 -12.14 -1.34 -16.32
N ARG A 29 -12.63 -0.15 -16.70
CA ARG A 29 -14.07 0.07 -16.99
C ARG A 29 -14.68 -0.96 -17.95
N PRO A 30 -14.00 -1.40 -19.03
CA PRO A 30 -14.57 -2.41 -19.93
C PRO A 30 -14.78 -3.78 -19.28
N CYS A 31 -14.19 -4.02 -18.11
CA CYS A 31 -14.30 -5.27 -17.36
C CYS A 31 -15.42 -5.26 -16.31
N ALA A 32 -16.09 -4.13 -16.07
CA ALA A 32 -17.12 -4.00 -15.02
C ALA A 32 -18.36 -4.89 -15.23
N ALA A 33 -18.53 -5.48 -16.42
CA ALA A 33 -19.61 -6.41 -16.73
C ALA A 33 -19.10 -7.75 -17.29
N ALA A 34 -17.78 -7.98 -17.25
CA ALA A 34 -17.20 -9.21 -17.79
C ALA A 34 -17.52 -10.40 -16.87
N VAL A 35 -17.94 -11.51 -17.47
CA VAL A 35 -18.17 -12.77 -16.74
C VAL A 35 -16.85 -13.53 -16.66
N MET A 36 -16.48 -13.95 -15.45
CA MET A 36 -15.28 -14.76 -15.21
C MET A 36 -15.60 -16.27 -15.25
N PRO A 37 -14.70 -17.13 -15.76
CA PRO A 37 -13.38 -16.82 -16.30
C PRO A 37 -13.48 -16.02 -17.61
N LEU A 38 -12.58 -15.05 -17.77
CA LEU A 38 -12.62 -14.11 -18.88
C LEU A 38 -12.56 -14.84 -20.23
N ASP A 39 -13.64 -14.77 -20.99
CA ASP A 39 -13.68 -15.29 -22.35
C ASP A 39 -13.38 -14.16 -23.35
N PRO A 40 -12.26 -14.22 -24.09
CA PRO A 40 -11.88 -13.20 -25.06
C PRO A 40 -12.85 -13.08 -26.24
N VAL A 41 -13.71 -14.09 -26.49
CA VAL A 41 -14.72 -14.04 -27.55
C VAL A 41 -15.92 -13.20 -27.14
N THR A 42 -16.40 -13.36 -25.91
CA THR A 42 -17.56 -12.61 -25.38
C THR A 42 -17.18 -11.25 -24.81
N SER A 43 -15.94 -11.06 -24.33
CA SER A 43 -15.47 -9.80 -23.72
C SER A 43 -14.10 -9.35 -24.26
N PRO A 44 -13.97 -9.08 -25.58
CA PRO A 44 -12.68 -8.80 -26.22
C PRO A 44 -12.00 -7.53 -25.69
N ALA A 45 -12.76 -6.49 -25.36
CA ALA A 45 -12.22 -5.25 -24.80
C ALA A 45 -11.59 -5.46 -23.42
N CYS A 46 -12.23 -6.26 -22.56
CA CYS A 46 -11.67 -6.60 -21.25
C CYS A 46 -10.45 -7.54 -21.39
N ALA A 47 -10.48 -8.49 -22.32
CA ALA A 47 -9.35 -9.38 -22.59
C ALA A 47 -8.09 -8.63 -23.08
N GLN A 48 -8.26 -7.56 -23.86
CA GLN A 48 -7.15 -6.70 -24.26
C GLN A 48 -6.54 -5.95 -23.07
N VAL A 49 -7.36 -5.41 -22.17
CA VAL A 49 -6.89 -4.72 -20.97
C VAL A 49 -6.20 -5.67 -20.00
N ALA A 50 -6.79 -6.84 -19.79
CA ALA A 50 -6.25 -7.89 -18.92
C ALA A 50 -5.02 -8.61 -19.50
N SER A 51 -4.66 -8.34 -20.76
CA SER A 51 -3.52 -8.99 -21.39
C SER A 51 -2.22 -8.64 -20.66
N GLY A 52 -1.39 -9.67 -20.42
CA GLY A 52 -0.16 -9.56 -19.63
C GLY A 52 0.75 -8.36 -19.97
N PRO A 53 0.95 -7.98 -21.25
CA PRO A 53 1.78 -6.81 -21.58
C PRO A 53 1.26 -5.47 -21.02
N ASN A 54 -0.06 -5.29 -20.91
CA ASN A 54 -0.68 -4.03 -20.48
C ASN A 54 -0.69 -3.84 -18.97
N THR A 55 -0.54 -4.92 -18.19
CA THR A 55 -0.60 -4.91 -16.73
C THR A 55 0.70 -5.36 -16.06
N ALA A 56 1.65 -5.93 -16.83
CA ALA A 56 2.93 -6.42 -16.30
C ALA A 56 3.74 -5.36 -15.56
N TRP A 57 3.67 -4.09 -15.95
CA TRP A 57 4.38 -2.99 -15.28
C TRP A 57 3.91 -2.79 -13.82
N ILE A 58 2.66 -3.12 -13.50
CA ILE A 58 2.13 -3.06 -12.13
C ILE A 58 2.88 -4.08 -11.25
N GLY A 59 3.00 -5.32 -11.73
CA GLY A 59 3.67 -6.38 -10.98
C GLY A 59 5.20 -6.29 -10.99
N LEU A 60 5.79 -5.91 -12.11
CA LEU A 60 7.25 -5.89 -12.30
C LEU A 60 7.91 -4.61 -11.77
N LEU A 61 7.22 -3.47 -11.82
CA LEU A 61 7.78 -2.18 -11.43
C LEU A 61 7.14 -1.62 -10.17
N LEU A 62 5.81 -1.58 -10.10
CA LEU A 62 5.14 -0.90 -8.99
C LEU A 62 5.12 -1.70 -7.70
N TRP A 63 4.89 -3.01 -7.75
CA TRP A 63 4.86 -3.83 -6.54
C TRP A 63 6.18 -3.79 -5.73
N PRO A 64 7.38 -3.94 -6.34
CA PRO A 64 8.64 -3.80 -5.60
C PRO A 64 8.82 -2.42 -4.97
N VAL A 65 8.36 -1.36 -5.65
CA VAL A 65 8.43 0.01 -5.13
C VAL A 65 7.45 0.20 -3.95
N ALA A 66 6.25 -0.36 -4.05
CA ALA A 66 5.26 -0.35 -2.96
C ALA A 66 5.78 -1.14 -1.74
N LEU A 67 6.43 -2.28 -1.97
CA LEU A 67 7.09 -3.07 -0.93
C LEU A 67 8.20 -2.28 -0.23
N ALA A 68 9.04 -1.57 -0.99
CA ALA A 68 10.07 -0.69 -0.43
C ALA A 68 9.48 0.44 0.41
N ALA A 69 8.38 1.06 -0.04
CA ALA A 69 7.66 2.07 0.71
C ALA A 69 7.08 1.51 2.02
N ALA A 70 6.49 0.32 1.98
CA ALA A 70 5.97 -0.38 3.16
C ALA A 70 7.09 -0.75 4.16
N GLY A 71 8.24 -1.21 3.67
CA GLY A 71 9.42 -1.47 4.50
C GLY A 71 9.94 -0.21 5.20
N LEU A 72 10.02 0.91 4.47
CA LEU A 72 10.38 2.20 5.05
C LEU A 72 9.38 2.66 6.11
N ALA A 73 8.07 2.49 5.85
CA ALA A 73 6.99 2.79 6.78
C ALA A 73 7.09 1.94 8.06
N ALA A 74 7.36 0.64 7.93
CA ALA A 74 7.54 -0.28 9.05
C ALA A 74 8.75 0.12 9.91
N ILE A 75 9.93 0.30 9.30
CA ILE A 75 11.16 0.73 10.02
C ILE A 75 10.89 2.03 10.79
N ARG A 76 10.12 2.95 10.22
CA ARG A 76 9.74 4.21 10.87
C ARG A 76 8.85 4.00 12.08
N ALA A 77 7.75 3.25 11.91
CA ALA A 77 6.84 2.94 13.01
C ALA A 77 7.62 2.29 14.17
N ILE A 78 8.50 1.34 13.85
CA ILE A 78 9.37 0.63 14.79
C ILE A 78 10.32 1.58 15.54
N SER A 79 11.01 2.47 14.82
CA SER A 79 11.97 3.41 15.40
C SER A 79 11.35 4.39 16.41
N ARG A 80 10.02 4.55 16.38
CA ARG A 80 9.26 5.37 17.32
C ARG A 80 8.87 4.65 18.60
N GLY A 81 9.09 3.35 18.68
CA GLY A 81 8.79 2.54 19.84
C GLY A 81 7.93 1.33 19.47
N TRP A 82 8.19 0.23 20.16
CA TRP A 82 7.44 -1.01 20.01
C TRP A 82 6.26 -1.02 20.97
N GLY A 83 5.05 -1.02 20.43
CA GLY A 83 3.80 -1.11 21.16
C GLY A 83 2.74 -1.80 20.31
N ALA A 84 1.59 -2.11 20.90
CA ALA A 84 0.52 -2.85 20.23
C ALA A 84 0.10 -2.22 18.88
N VAL A 85 -0.02 -0.89 18.83
CA VAL A 85 -0.37 -0.15 17.61
C VAL A 85 0.72 -0.28 16.54
N THR A 86 1.99 -0.14 16.92
CA THR A 86 3.13 -0.31 15.99
C THR A 86 3.15 -1.73 15.42
N ALA A 87 2.95 -2.74 16.28
CA ALA A 87 2.90 -4.14 15.86
C ALA A 87 1.75 -4.37 14.87
N ALA A 88 0.55 -3.86 15.17
CA ALA A 88 -0.60 -3.95 14.28
C ALA A 88 -0.33 -3.29 12.92
N VAL A 89 0.25 -2.09 12.89
CA VAL A 89 0.62 -1.39 11.64
C VAL A 89 1.61 -2.21 10.81
N VAL A 90 2.65 -2.76 11.43
CA VAL A 90 3.65 -3.57 10.73
C VAL A 90 3.04 -4.86 10.17
N VAL A 91 2.18 -5.52 10.95
CA VAL A 91 1.46 -6.72 10.50
C VAL A 91 0.54 -6.40 9.33
N VAL A 92 -0.25 -5.32 9.41
CA VAL A 92 -1.14 -4.89 8.32
C VAL A 92 -0.34 -4.58 7.06
N LEU A 93 0.77 -3.85 7.16
CA LEU A 93 1.64 -3.55 6.01
C LEU A 93 2.24 -4.82 5.41
N ALA A 94 2.67 -5.78 6.23
CA ALA A 94 3.22 -7.04 5.76
C ALA A 94 2.17 -7.90 5.04
N LEU A 95 0.97 -8.01 5.61
CA LEU A 95 -0.15 -8.73 4.99
C LEU A 95 -0.59 -8.06 3.68
N ALA A 96 -0.69 -6.74 3.67
CA ALA A 96 -1.01 -5.99 2.46
C ALA A 96 0.07 -6.14 1.38
N ALA A 97 1.36 -6.17 1.76
CA ALA A 97 2.45 -6.39 0.81
C ALA A 97 2.47 -7.80 0.21
N LEU A 98 2.12 -8.81 1.01
CA LEU A 98 1.94 -10.18 0.54
C LEU A 98 0.73 -10.30 -0.38
N ALA A 99 -0.41 -9.71 0.00
CA ALA A 99 -1.63 -9.73 -0.81
C ALA A 99 -1.47 -8.96 -2.12
N ALA A 100 -0.73 -7.85 -2.11
CA ALA A 100 -0.41 -7.06 -3.30
C ALA A 100 0.60 -7.73 -4.24
N ASN A 101 1.18 -8.88 -3.85
CA ASN A 101 2.02 -9.64 -4.77
C ASN A 101 1.15 -10.13 -5.94
N PRO A 102 1.50 -9.81 -7.20
CA PRO A 102 0.70 -10.19 -8.36
C PRO A 102 0.39 -11.68 -8.45
N MET A 103 1.31 -12.55 -8.02
CA MET A 103 1.08 -14.00 -8.00
C MET A 103 0.06 -14.39 -6.94
N VAL A 104 0.09 -13.74 -5.78
CA VAL A 104 -0.85 -13.98 -4.67
C VAL A 104 -2.20 -13.39 -5.00
N GLU A 105 -2.24 -12.20 -5.56
CA GLU A 105 -3.44 -11.55 -6.10
C GLU A 105 -4.10 -12.47 -7.13
N TYR A 106 -3.33 -13.01 -8.08
CA TYR A 106 -3.84 -13.95 -9.08
C TYR A 106 -4.37 -15.26 -8.47
N VAL A 107 -3.73 -15.81 -7.43
CA VAL A 107 -4.18 -17.03 -6.76
C VAL A 107 -5.42 -16.78 -5.90
N LEU A 108 -5.41 -15.75 -5.05
CA LEU A 108 -6.54 -15.40 -4.16
C LEU A 108 -7.79 -15.05 -4.96
N LEU A 109 -7.62 -14.24 -6.01
CA LEU A 109 -8.73 -13.75 -6.80
C LEU A 109 -9.22 -14.77 -7.85
N ASN A 110 -8.47 -15.84 -8.13
CA ASN A 110 -8.97 -17.00 -8.89
C ASN A 110 -9.64 -18.05 -8.00
N GLN A 111 -9.41 -18.04 -6.68
CA GLN A 111 -10.03 -18.98 -5.74
C GLN A 111 -11.38 -18.51 -5.19
N VAL A 112 -11.69 -17.23 -5.31
CA VAL A 112 -12.99 -16.65 -4.91
C VAL A 112 -13.76 -16.29 -6.17
N PRO A 113 -15.03 -16.74 -6.33
CA PRO A 113 -15.90 -16.23 -7.38
C PRO A 113 -15.99 -14.71 -7.23
N GLN A 114 -15.40 -13.99 -8.17
CA GLN A 114 -15.06 -12.58 -7.97
C GLN A 114 -16.28 -11.72 -7.64
N SER A 115 -16.10 -10.74 -6.76
CA SER A 115 -16.96 -9.56 -6.81
C SER A 115 -16.73 -8.90 -8.16
N TRP A 116 -17.80 -8.85 -8.94
CA TRP A 116 -17.94 -8.58 -10.37
C TRP A 116 -17.36 -7.25 -10.90
N ASP A 117 -16.59 -6.53 -10.09
CA ASP A 117 -16.08 -5.18 -10.36
C ASP A 117 -14.55 -5.09 -10.52
N GLU A 118 -13.76 -6.09 -10.09
CA GLU A 118 -12.28 -5.97 -10.11
C GLU A 118 -11.56 -7.28 -10.50
N PRO A 119 -11.14 -7.41 -11.77
CA PRO A 119 -10.37 -8.57 -12.25
C PRO A 119 -9.03 -8.78 -11.51
N PRO A 120 -8.45 -9.99 -11.55
CA PRO A 120 -7.18 -10.26 -10.89
C PRO A 120 -6.02 -9.55 -11.59
N GLY A 121 -5.08 -9.01 -10.83
CA GLY A 121 -3.90 -8.32 -11.37
C GLY A 121 -4.18 -6.88 -11.81
N THR A 122 -5.23 -6.27 -11.27
CA THR A 122 -5.54 -4.85 -11.48
C THR A 122 -4.53 -3.95 -10.79
N GLY A 123 -3.88 -4.43 -9.72
CA GLY A 123 -2.97 -3.62 -8.91
C GLY A 123 -3.64 -2.79 -7.84
N SER A 124 -4.92 -3.03 -7.56
CA SER A 124 -5.68 -2.28 -6.55
C SER A 124 -5.08 -2.45 -5.14
N LEU A 125 -4.59 -3.65 -4.83
CA LEU A 125 -3.84 -3.93 -3.60
C LEU A 125 -2.48 -3.23 -3.57
N THR A 126 -1.81 -3.10 -4.72
CA THR A 126 -0.58 -2.30 -4.84
C THR A 126 -0.85 -0.81 -4.61
N ALA A 127 -1.96 -0.29 -5.14
CA ALA A 127 -2.41 1.08 -4.91
C ALA A 127 -2.72 1.33 -3.43
N ALA A 128 -3.45 0.41 -2.79
CA ALA A 128 -3.76 0.47 -1.36
C ALA A 128 -2.49 0.45 -0.50
N LEU A 129 -1.53 -0.42 -0.83
CA LEU A 129 -0.25 -0.51 -0.11
C LEU A 129 0.53 0.81 -0.17
N PHE A 130 0.57 1.46 -1.34
CA PHE A 130 1.19 2.78 -1.49
C PHE A 130 0.54 3.84 -0.61
N VAL A 131 -0.80 3.91 -0.58
CA VAL A 131 -1.54 4.85 0.24
C VAL A 131 -1.28 4.59 1.73
N LEU A 132 -1.37 3.35 2.18
CA LEU A 132 -1.14 2.97 3.58
C LEU A 132 0.30 3.27 4.00
N ALA A 133 1.29 2.87 3.20
CA ALA A 133 2.70 3.14 3.48
C ALA A 133 2.98 4.66 3.52
N GLY A 134 2.44 5.42 2.57
CA GLY A 134 2.59 6.87 2.50
C GLY A 134 1.98 7.59 3.70
N LEU A 135 0.77 7.19 4.12
CA LEU A 135 0.11 7.70 5.33
C LEU A 135 0.93 7.41 6.58
N VAL A 136 1.47 6.20 6.73
CA VAL A 136 2.33 5.85 7.87
C VAL A 136 3.61 6.68 7.86
N ILE A 137 4.25 6.87 6.70
CA ILE A 137 5.46 7.72 6.58
C ILE A 137 5.15 9.18 6.94
N ALA A 138 4.01 9.72 6.51
CA ALA A 138 3.61 11.11 6.76
C ALA A 138 3.18 11.33 8.23
N THR A 139 2.44 10.40 8.82
CA THR A 139 1.94 10.53 10.21
C THR A 139 3.02 10.24 11.25
N THR A 140 4.04 9.45 10.87
CA THR A 140 5.27 9.27 11.67
C THR A 140 6.23 10.46 11.58
N LEU A 141 5.71 11.68 11.43
CA LEU A 141 6.45 12.94 11.58
C LEU A 141 6.22 13.66 12.92
N VAL A 142 5.12 13.37 13.63
CA VAL A 142 4.77 14.08 14.89
C VAL A 142 5.79 13.76 15.99
N PRO A 143 6.39 14.76 16.68
CA PRO A 143 7.35 14.53 17.75
C PRO A 143 6.75 13.70 18.89
N ARG A 144 7.56 12.85 19.55
CA ARG A 144 7.25 12.46 20.94
C ARG A 144 7.11 13.76 21.73
N PRO A 145 6.01 14.02 22.46
CA PRO A 145 6.07 15.00 23.51
C PRO A 145 7.26 14.61 24.39
N ARG A 146 8.25 15.49 24.50
CA ARG A 146 9.34 15.32 25.45
C ARG A 146 8.67 15.23 26.82
N GLY A 147 8.50 14.02 27.32
CA GLY A 147 8.14 13.78 28.70
C GLY A 147 9.14 14.55 29.55
N ARG A 148 8.60 15.52 30.28
CA ARG A 148 9.14 16.42 31.31
C ARG A 148 10.67 16.46 31.52
N PRO A 149 11.26 17.66 31.68
CA PRO A 149 12.60 17.77 32.25
C PRO A 149 12.62 16.98 33.57
N ARG A 150 13.69 16.20 33.79
CA ARG A 150 14.08 15.71 35.11
C ARG A 150 14.03 16.91 36.04
N MET A 151 12.97 17.00 36.85
CA MET A 151 12.98 17.85 38.03
C MET A 151 14.00 17.19 38.95
N ALA A 152 15.19 17.76 38.94
CA ALA A 152 16.14 17.65 40.02
C ALA A 152 15.43 18.14 41.28
N GLU A 153 14.83 17.22 42.03
CA GLU A 153 14.40 17.47 43.40
C GLU A 153 15.28 16.62 44.33
N GLU A 154 16.58 16.80 44.14
CA GLU A 154 17.62 16.45 45.10
C GLU A 154 18.30 17.76 45.49
N ARG A 155 17.69 18.50 46.41
CA ARG A 155 18.31 19.42 47.39
C ARG A 155 17.28 20.41 47.95
N ARG A 156 16.76 20.04 49.12
CA ARG A 156 16.09 20.81 50.19
C ARG A 156 15.31 19.69 50.90
N TRP A 157 15.73 19.10 52.01
CA TRP A 157 16.07 19.64 53.32
C TRP A 157 16.93 18.54 54.00
N VAL A 158 18.16 18.80 54.45
CA VAL A 158 18.52 19.19 55.85
C VAL A 158 17.54 18.66 56.89
#